data_AF-A0A4R1MRY8-F1
#
_entry.id   AF-A0A4R1MRY8-F1
#
_cell.length_a   1.000
_cell.length_b   1.000
_cell.length_c   1.000
_cell.angle_alpha   90.00
_cell.angle_beta   90.00
_cell.angle_gamma   90.00
#
_symmetry.space_group_name_H-M   'P 1'
#
loop_
_entity.id
_entity.type
_entity.pdbx_description
1 polymer ?
#
loop_
_entity_poly.entity_id
_entity_poly.type
_entity_poly.pdbx_seq_one_letter_code
_entity_poly.pdbx_strand_id
1 'polypeptide(L)'
;MNRVAFAALMSLIVSGVSCAAQPDKNIVKSCLRAQAIVPSVTIERLNTEEIMREEKYANGFDALYMFEYRGSDVGYAENKDDQALIYLDKLYRLSKAIPLGDNHDIKPGAFNPALAQWIIAKGKNKKYFCVSFNFDGLGRSGGFQNVHGGYLLDTTTKFLYFVVRDIRK
;
A
#
# COMPACT_ATOMS: atom_id res chain seq x y z
N MET A 1 -23.51 -62.69 8.49
CA MET A 1 -24.12 -61.47 9.05
C MET A 1 -23.09 -60.76 9.92
N ASN A 2 -22.80 -59.50 9.57
CA ASN A 2 -22.21 -58.44 10.42
C ASN A 2 -20.74 -58.62 10.85
N ARG A 3 -19.87 -57.60 10.83
CA ARG A 3 -19.99 -56.17 10.51
C ARG A 3 -18.58 -55.63 10.27
N VAL A 4 -18.43 -54.83 9.23
CA VAL A 4 -17.22 -54.07 8.88
C VAL A 4 -17.04 -52.94 9.89
N ALA A 5 -15.82 -52.75 10.41
CA ALA A 5 -15.44 -51.56 11.17
C ALA A 5 -14.38 -50.77 10.38
N PHE A 6 -14.82 -49.77 9.62
CA PHE A 6 -13.95 -48.75 9.04
C PHE A 6 -13.70 -47.68 10.12
N ALA A 7 -12.47 -47.58 10.61
CA ALA A 7 -12.03 -46.47 11.43
C ALA A 7 -11.72 -45.27 10.52
N ALA A 8 -12.58 -44.26 10.54
CA ALA A 8 -12.37 -43.00 9.84
C ALA A 8 -11.43 -42.10 10.66
N LEU A 9 -10.20 -41.91 10.17
CA LEU A 9 -9.21 -40.98 10.72
C LEU A 9 -9.57 -39.56 10.26
N MET A 10 -10.20 -38.75 11.13
CA MET A 10 -10.40 -37.32 10.87
C MET A 10 -9.09 -36.57 11.06
N SER A 11 -8.43 -36.21 9.96
CA SER A 11 -7.32 -35.25 9.96
C SER A 11 -7.86 -33.83 10.16
N LEU A 12 -7.67 -33.27 11.36
CA LEU A 12 -7.88 -31.85 11.64
C LEU A 12 -6.82 -31.02 10.90
N ILE A 13 -7.21 -30.48 9.74
CA ILE A 13 -6.42 -29.44 9.07
C ILE A 13 -6.61 -28.15 9.86
N VAL A 14 -5.66 -27.86 10.77
CA VAL A 14 -5.58 -26.55 11.43
C VAL A 14 -5.08 -25.55 10.38
N SER A 15 -6.02 -24.94 9.68
CA SER A 15 -5.76 -23.79 8.81
C SER A 15 -5.33 -22.62 9.70
N GLY A 16 -4.03 -22.49 9.95
CA GLY A 16 -3.45 -21.31 10.59
C GLY A 16 -3.69 -20.11 9.69
N VAL A 17 -4.77 -19.38 9.93
CA VAL A 17 -4.99 -18.05 9.36
C VAL A 17 -3.87 -17.17 9.91
N SER A 18 -2.80 -17.03 9.14
CA SER A 18 -1.77 -16.03 9.42
C SER A 18 -2.41 -14.67 9.22
N CYS A 19 -3.06 -14.14 10.26
CA CYS A 19 -3.41 -12.74 10.33
C CYS A 19 -2.10 -11.97 10.19
N ALA A 20 -1.84 -11.40 9.01
CA ALA A 20 -0.68 -10.56 8.82
C ALA A 20 -0.74 -9.44 9.87
N ALA A 21 0.32 -9.36 10.67
CA ALA A 21 0.44 -8.31 11.66
C ALA A 21 0.33 -6.94 10.96
N GLN A 22 -0.55 -6.08 11.46
CA GLN A 22 -0.71 -4.73 10.95
C GLN A 22 0.62 -3.96 11.02
N PRO A 23 0.83 -2.96 10.14
CA PRO A 23 2.04 -2.15 10.19
C PRO A 23 2.20 -1.43 11.53
N ASP A 24 3.44 -1.37 12.01
CA ASP A 24 3.79 -0.66 13.24
C ASP A 24 3.41 0.84 13.14
N LYS A 25 2.94 1.42 14.25
CA LYS A 25 2.50 2.83 14.28
C LYS A 25 3.59 3.81 13.86
N ASN A 26 4.85 3.56 14.22
CA ASN A 26 5.96 4.44 13.82
C ASN A 26 6.25 4.32 12.32
N ILE A 27 6.09 3.13 11.73
CA ILE A 27 6.16 2.95 10.28
C ILE A 27 5.04 3.73 9.59
N VAL A 28 3.80 3.60 10.06
CA VAL A 28 2.65 4.33 9.51
C VAL A 28 2.89 5.83 9.54
N LYS A 29 3.28 6.39 10.70
CA LYS A 29 3.56 7.82 10.83
C LYS A 29 4.76 8.25 9.98
N SER A 30 5.81 7.44 9.89
CA SER A 30 6.98 7.75 9.05
C SER A 30 6.63 7.77 7.56
N CYS A 31 5.77 6.84 7.11
CA CYS A 31 5.28 6.79 5.74
C CYS A 31 4.43 8.01 5.40
N LEU A 32 3.45 8.36 6.23
CA LEU A 32 2.59 9.53 6.02
C LEU A 32 3.33 10.87 6.05
N ARG A 33 4.47 10.95 6.74
CA ARG A 33 5.33 12.15 6.75
C ARG A 33 6.47 12.10 5.74
N ALA A 34 6.64 10.99 5.01
CA ALA A 34 7.80 10.74 4.14
C ALA A 34 9.17 11.00 4.83
N GLN A 35 9.27 10.67 6.12
CA GLN A 35 10.43 10.95 6.97
C GLN A 35 10.54 9.94 8.11
N ALA A 36 11.76 9.59 8.51
CA ALA A 36 12.00 8.82 9.72
C ALA A 36 11.64 9.66 10.96
N ILE A 37 10.60 9.27 11.70
CA ILE A 37 10.17 9.98 12.92
C ILE A 37 10.75 9.41 14.21
N VAL A 38 11.38 8.23 14.14
CA VAL A 38 12.04 7.55 15.26
C VAL A 38 13.32 6.85 14.76
N PRO A 39 14.34 6.64 15.62
CA PRO A 39 15.61 6.02 15.20
C PRO A 39 15.48 4.58 14.68
N SER A 40 14.42 3.87 15.07
CA SER A 40 14.19 2.49 14.64
C SER A 40 13.59 2.35 13.24
N VAL A 41 13.35 3.46 12.54
CA VAL A 41 12.82 3.50 11.18
C VAL A 41 13.80 4.23 10.27
N THR A 42 14.13 3.63 9.12
CA THR A 42 14.92 4.28 8.07
C THR A 42 14.06 4.53 6.84
N ILE A 43 14.25 5.67 6.17
CA ILE A 43 13.54 6.05 4.95
C ILE A 43 14.53 6.16 3.79
N GLU A 44 14.17 5.58 2.66
CA GLU A 44 14.83 5.73 1.36
C GLU A 44 13.82 6.39 0.42
N ARG A 45 14.08 7.64 -0.01
CA ARG A 45 13.23 8.32 -1.00
C ARG A 45 13.52 7.76 -2.38
N LEU A 46 12.47 7.52 -3.16
CA LEU A 46 12.61 7.04 -4.52
C LEU A 46 12.82 8.21 -5.47
N ASN A 47 13.70 8.05 -6.46
CA ASN A 47 13.90 9.07 -7.49
C ASN A 47 12.73 9.02 -8.47
N THR A 48 12.06 10.15 -8.66
CA THR A 48 10.93 10.32 -9.57
C THR A 48 11.20 11.39 -10.63
N GLU A 49 12.47 11.64 -10.96
CA GLU A 49 12.89 12.63 -11.96
C GLU A 49 12.53 12.19 -13.39
N GLU A 50 12.69 10.90 -13.70
CA GLU A 50 12.38 10.34 -15.00
C GLU A 50 11.03 9.62 -14.95
N ILE A 51 9.97 10.35 -15.35
CA ILE A 51 8.61 9.82 -15.40
C ILE A 51 8.26 9.34 -16.79
N MET A 52 7.87 8.07 -16.85
CA MET A 52 7.39 7.38 -18.04
C MET A 52 5.87 7.20 -17.96
N ARG A 53 5.27 7.04 -19.14
CA ARG A 53 3.88 6.62 -19.31
C ARG A 53 3.82 5.47 -20.29
N GLU A 54 2.94 4.52 -20.02
CA GLU A 54 2.75 3.35 -20.87
C GLU A 54 1.27 2.97 -20.94
N GLU A 55 0.71 3.01 -22.14
CA GLU A 55 -0.64 2.51 -22.38
C GLU A 55 -0.64 0.97 -22.39
N LYS A 56 -1.71 0.37 -21.89
CA LYS A 56 -1.91 -1.09 -21.81
C LYS A 56 -0.80 -1.83 -21.06
N TYR A 57 -0.17 -1.17 -20.08
CA TYR A 57 0.89 -1.70 -19.23
C TYR A 57 0.64 -3.16 -18.79
N ALA A 58 -0.45 -3.40 -18.06
CA ALA A 58 -0.81 -4.77 -17.65
C ALA A 58 -2.28 -4.88 -17.23
N ASN A 59 -2.91 -6.01 -17.53
CA ASN A 59 -4.28 -6.35 -17.07
C ASN A 59 -5.34 -5.27 -17.39
N GLY A 60 -5.16 -4.55 -18.51
CA GLY A 60 -6.04 -3.45 -18.93
C GLY A 60 -5.84 -2.14 -18.16
N PHE A 61 -4.76 -2.02 -17.37
CA PHE A 61 -4.33 -0.75 -16.77
C PHE A 61 -3.33 -0.04 -17.69
N ASP A 62 -3.45 1.29 -17.72
CA ASP A 62 -2.47 2.21 -18.27
C ASP A 62 -1.59 2.75 -17.14
N ALA A 63 -0.27 2.71 -17.30
CA ALA A 63 0.68 3.31 -16.36
C ALA A 63 0.81 4.80 -16.67
N LEU A 64 0.17 5.65 -15.86
CA LEU A 64 0.11 7.10 -16.09
C LEU A 64 1.24 7.88 -15.42
N TYR A 65 1.91 7.26 -14.45
CA TYR A 65 3.06 7.81 -13.74
C TYR A 65 3.95 6.66 -13.29
N MET A 66 5.04 6.41 -14.01
CA MET A 66 5.95 5.29 -13.76
C MET A 66 7.40 5.78 -13.73
N PHE A 67 8.22 5.17 -12.90
CA PHE A 67 9.65 5.43 -12.81
C PHE A 67 10.38 4.14 -12.44
N GLU A 68 11.68 4.08 -12.70
CA GLU A 68 12.47 2.90 -12.40
C GLU A 68 13.01 2.92 -10.96
N TYR A 69 12.90 1.78 -10.28
CA TYR A 69 13.57 1.54 -9.01
C TYR A 69 14.20 0.14 -9.02
N ARG A 70 15.54 0.11 -9.01
CA ARG A 70 16.35 -1.11 -9.03
C ARG A 70 16.07 -2.01 -10.25
N GLY A 71 15.92 -1.41 -11.43
CA GLY A 71 15.65 -2.15 -12.67
C GLY A 71 14.22 -2.70 -12.79
N SER A 72 13.29 -2.21 -11.98
CA SER A 72 11.87 -2.56 -12.04
C SER A 72 10.99 -1.33 -11.98
N ASP A 73 9.80 -1.45 -12.54
CA ASP A 73 8.79 -0.40 -12.55
C ASP A 73 8.19 -0.19 -11.16
N VAL A 74 8.03 1.08 -10.82
CA VAL A 74 7.29 1.56 -9.66
C VAL A 74 6.46 2.76 -10.09
N GLY A 75 5.26 2.91 -9.52
CA GLY A 75 4.43 4.06 -9.82
C GLY A 75 2.94 3.81 -9.65
N TYR A 76 2.18 4.35 -10.58
CA TYR A 76 0.73 4.46 -10.55
C TYR A 76 0.13 4.11 -11.89
N ALA A 77 -0.94 3.33 -11.84
CA ALA A 77 -1.69 2.90 -13.01
C ALA A 77 -3.19 3.05 -12.76
N GLU A 78 -3.94 3.28 -13.82
CA GLU A 78 -5.40 3.38 -13.80
C GLU A 78 -6.02 2.55 -14.90
N ASN A 79 -7.26 2.13 -14.68
CA ASN A 79 -8.16 1.73 -15.75
C ASN A 79 -9.53 2.39 -15.52
N LYS A 80 -10.50 2.05 -16.36
CA LYS A 80 -11.86 2.60 -16.27
C LYS A 80 -12.59 2.37 -14.94
N ASP A 81 -12.22 1.33 -14.18
CA ASP A 81 -12.96 0.85 -13.01
C ASP A 81 -12.16 1.01 -11.69
N ASP A 82 -10.84 1.14 -11.74
CA ASP A 82 -9.96 1.03 -10.57
C ASP A 82 -8.60 1.71 -10.80
N GLN A 83 -7.90 1.94 -9.71
CA GLN A 83 -6.52 2.45 -9.70
C GLN A 83 -5.62 1.44 -9.00
N ALA A 84 -4.32 1.48 -9.30
CA ALA A 84 -3.34 0.58 -8.73
C ALA A 84 -1.99 1.25 -8.53
N LEU A 85 -1.27 0.80 -7.51
CA LEU A 85 0.17 1.04 -7.43
C LEU A 85 0.90 0.01 -8.28
N ILE A 86 1.94 0.46 -8.98
CA ILE A 86 2.96 -0.41 -9.56
C ILE A 86 4.09 -0.51 -8.53
N TYR A 87 4.48 -1.73 -8.17
CA TYR A 87 5.68 -1.97 -7.35
C TYR A 87 6.37 -3.26 -7.74
N LEU A 88 7.60 -3.14 -8.25
CA LEU A 88 8.38 -4.26 -8.78
C LEU A 88 7.57 -5.01 -9.85
N ASP A 89 7.16 -4.27 -10.87
CA ASP A 89 6.47 -4.77 -12.08
C ASP A 89 5.08 -5.38 -11.83
N LYS A 90 4.51 -5.15 -10.63
CA LYS A 90 3.24 -5.73 -10.19
C LYS A 90 2.22 -4.66 -9.81
N LEU A 91 0.97 -4.90 -10.18
CA LEU A 91 -0.18 -4.06 -9.86
C LEU A 91 -0.80 -4.42 -8.50
N TYR A 92 -1.00 -3.41 -7.65
CA TYR A 92 -1.69 -3.50 -6.37
C TYR A 92 -2.88 -2.54 -6.36
N ARG A 93 -4.08 -3.10 -6.56
CA ARG A 93 -5.33 -2.33 -6.67
C ARG A 93 -5.66 -1.58 -5.39
N LEU A 94 -5.93 -0.28 -5.52
CA LEU A 94 -6.26 0.59 -4.39
C LEU A 94 -7.60 0.19 -3.76
N SER A 95 -8.58 -0.20 -4.58
CA SER A 95 -9.88 -0.70 -4.13
C SER A 95 -9.80 -1.90 -3.17
N LYS A 96 -8.70 -2.66 -3.21
CA LYS A 96 -8.44 -3.84 -2.36
C LYS A 96 -7.56 -3.52 -1.14
N ALA A 97 -7.17 -2.27 -0.94
CA ALA A 97 -6.34 -1.89 0.18
C ALA A 97 -7.06 -2.09 1.51
N ILE A 98 -6.38 -2.72 2.47
CA ILE A 98 -6.91 -3.00 3.80
C ILE A 98 -6.90 -1.69 4.61
N PRO A 99 -8.05 -1.19 5.10
CA PRO A 99 -8.08 0.02 5.91
C PRO A 99 -7.37 -0.21 7.24
N LEU A 100 -6.50 0.72 7.63
CA LEU A 100 -5.85 0.73 8.93
C LEU A 100 -6.52 1.72 9.88
N GLY A 101 -7.20 1.19 10.89
CA GLY A 101 -7.93 1.98 11.89
C GLY A 101 -9.07 2.80 11.27
N ASP A 102 -9.48 3.85 11.99
CA ASP A 102 -10.52 4.78 11.52
C ASP A 102 -9.93 5.75 10.48
N ASN A 103 -10.54 5.78 9.29
CA ASN A 103 -10.17 6.66 8.18
C ASN A 103 -11.24 7.75 7.92
N HIS A 104 -12.17 7.97 8.88
CA HIS A 104 -13.21 9.00 8.81
C HIS A 104 -14.04 8.93 7.51
N ASP A 105 -14.51 7.73 7.17
CA ASP A 105 -15.28 7.40 5.96
C ASP A 105 -14.56 7.65 4.62
N ILE A 106 -13.28 8.03 4.66
CA ILE A 106 -12.46 8.15 3.46
C ILE A 106 -12.10 6.74 3.00
N LYS A 107 -12.52 6.41 1.78
CA LYS A 107 -12.20 5.15 1.11
C LYS A 107 -10.86 5.24 0.36
N PRO A 108 -10.17 4.11 0.17
CA PRO A 108 -9.08 4.03 -0.81
C PRO A 108 -9.55 4.53 -2.17
N GLY A 109 -8.73 5.34 -2.83
CA GLY A 109 -9.02 5.87 -4.15
C GLY A 109 -7.85 6.66 -4.74
N ALA A 110 -8.15 7.34 -5.84
CA ALA A 110 -7.21 8.13 -6.62
C ALA A 110 -6.56 9.25 -5.79
N PHE A 111 -5.34 9.59 -6.20
CA PHE A 111 -4.55 10.71 -5.70
C PHE A 111 -3.72 11.27 -6.85
N ASN A 112 -3.14 12.46 -6.72
CA ASN A 112 -2.23 12.98 -7.74
C ASN A 112 -0.83 12.35 -7.56
N PRO A 113 -0.38 11.44 -8.45
CA PRO A 113 0.88 10.74 -8.28
C PRO A 113 2.11 11.65 -8.39
N ALA A 114 2.00 12.79 -9.09
CA ALA A 114 3.07 13.76 -9.23
C ALA A 114 3.29 14.63 -7.98
N LEU A 115 2.28 14.73 -7.11
CA LEU A 115 2.38 15.45 -5.82
C LEU A 115 2.64 14.49 -4.65
N ALA A 116 2.54 13.18 -4.88
CA ALA A 116 2.78 12.18 -3.87
C ALA A 116 4.28 12.02 -3.56
N GLN A 117 4.56 11.58 -2.36
CA GLN A 117 5.89 11.19 -1.91
C GLN A 117 6.02 9.67 -1.98
N TRP A 118 7.06 9.21 -2.67
CA TRP A 118 7.34 7.80 -2.92
C TRP A 118 8.57 7.37 -2.13
N ILE A 119 8.40 6.46 -1.17
CA ILE A 119 9.49 6.06 -0.27
C ILE A 119 9.49 4.55 0.00
N ILE A 120 10.63 4.06 0.45
CA ILE A 120 10.77 2.79 1.15
C ILE A 120 10.99 3.07 2.63
N ALA A 121 10.09 2.58 3.47
CA ALA A 121 10.24 2.60 4.92
C ALA A 121 10.69 1.24 5.43
N LYS A 122 11.75 1.19 6.23
CA LYS A 122 12.25 -0.04 6.87
C LYS A 122 12.21 0.14 8.37
N GLY A 123 11.51 -0.77 9.05
CA GLY A 123 11.59 -0.97 10.50
C GLY A 123 12.32 -2.26 10.81
N LYS A 124 12.36 -2.66 12.09
CA LYS A 124 13.12 -3.82 12.60
C LYS A 124 13.20 -5.00 11.62
N ASN A 125 12.06 -5.60 11.28
CA ASN A 125 11.98 -6.79 10.41
C ASN A 125 10.99 -6.64 9.25
N LYS A 126 10.62 -5.40 8.92
CA LYS A 126 9.58 -5.12 7.92
C LYS A 126 9.99 -3.98 7.02
N LYS A 127 9.74 -4.14 5.73
CA LYS A 127 9.96 -3.14 4.71
C LYS A 127 8.62 -2.86 4.03
N TYR A 128 8.34 -1.59 3.83
CA TYR A 128 7.13 -1.12 3.19
C TYR A 128 7.50 -0.20 2.03
N PHE A 129 6.84 -0.42 0.90
CA PHE A 129 6.74 0.59 -0.13
C PHE A 129 5.58 1.52 0.23
N CYS A 130 5.88 2.80 0.37
CA CYS A 130 4.95 3.79 0.89
C CYS A 130 4.73 4.91 -0.12
N VAL A 131 3.46 5.23 -0.31
CA VAL A 131 3.02 6.40 -1.08
C VAL A 131 2.24 7.29 -0.13
N SER A 132 2.68 8.52 0.04
CA SER A 132 2.03 9.51 0.91
C SER A 132 1.59 10.70 0.09
N PHE A 133 0.38 11.19 0.33
CA PHE A 133 -0.18 12.30 -0.43
C PHE A 133 -1.10 13.15 0.44
N ASN A 134 -1.20 14.41 0.06
CA ASN A 134 -2.24 15.29 0.60
C ASN A 134 -3.51 15.11 -0.21
N PHE A 135 -4.65 15.47 0.38
CA PHE A 135 -5.92 15.54 -0.33
C PHE A 135 -6.12 16.85 -1.11
N ASP A 136 -5.10 17.71 -1.12
CA ASP A 136 -5.11 18.96 -1.89
C ASP A 136 -5.29 18.67 -3.38
N GLY A 137 -6.18 19.43 -4.03
CA GLY A 137 -6.52 19.26 -5.45
C GLY A 137 -7.67 18.29 -5.74
N LEU A 138 -8.18 17.53 -4.76
CA LEU A 138 -9.37 16.67 -4.92
C LEU A 138 -10.68 17.35 -4.48
N GLY A 139 -10.76 18.68 -4.57
CA GLY A 139 -11.96 19.45 -4.19
C GLY A 139 -12.27 19.49 -2.69
N ARG A 140 -11.32 19.11 -1.83
CA ARG A 140 -11.47 19.11 -0.36
C ARG A 140 -10.83 20.35 0.25
N SER A 141 -11.49 21.50 0.14
CA SER A 141 -10.95 22.79 0.61
C SER A 141 -10.93 22.94 2.15
N GLY A 142 -9.96 23.72 2.64
CA GLY A 142 -9.97 24.40 3.95
C GLY A 142 -9.49 23.63 5.18
N GLY A 143 -9.82 22.33 5.32
CA GLY A 143 -9.57 21.57 6.56
C GLY A 143 -8.46 20.50 6.51
N PHE A 144 -8.00 20.12 5.31
CA PHE A 144 -7.21 18.90 5.10
C PHE A 144 -5.72 19.14 4.81
N GLN A 145 -5.21 20.38 4.92
CA GLN A 145 -3.78 20.66 4.65
C GLN A 145 -2.81 19.81 5.49
N ASN A 146 -3.24 19.39 6.68
CA ASN A 146 -2.46 18.54 7.59
C ASN A 146 -2.94 17.10 7.62
N VAL A 147 -3.92 16.73 6.79
CA VAL A 147 -4.45 15.37 6.71
C VAL A 147 -3.83 14.69 5.51
N HIS A 148 -3.04 13.66 5.78
CA HIS A 148 -2.36 12.90 4.75
C HIS A 148 -3.05 11.56 4.58
N GLY A 149 -3.25 11.18 3.31
CA GLY A 149 -3.56 9.83 2.91
C GLY A 149 -2.27 9.08 2.61
N GLY A 150 -2.30 7.77 2.78
CA GLY A 150 -1.17 6.96 2.37
C GLY A 150 -1.51 5.51 2.12
N TYR A 151 -0.72 4.94 1.22
CA TYR A 151 -0.69 3.51 0.94
C TYR A 151 0.61 2.92 1.46
N LEU A 152 0.51 1.76 2.11
CA LEU A 152 1.65 1.01 2.60
C LEU A 152 1.56 -0.41 2.07
N LEU A 153 2.49 -0.80 1.21
CA LEU A 153 2.62 -2.17 0.72
C LEU A 153 3.70 -2.89 1.52
N ASP A 154 3.33 -3.91 2.30
CA ASP A 154 4.30 -4.80 2.93
C ASP A 154 5.04 -5.57 1.83
N THR A 155 6.36 -5.36 1.69
CA THR A 155 7.11 -5.95 0.58
C THR A 155 7.28 -7.46 0.71
N THR A 156 6.98 -8.04 1.88
CA THR A 156 7.04 -9.48 2.17
C THR A 156 5.68 -10.12 1.94
N THR A 157 4.63 -9.63 2.61
CA THR A 157 3.29 -10.25 2.55
C THR A 157 2.47 -9.81 1.35
N LYS A 158 2.89 -8.73 0.67
CA LYS A 158 2.22 -8.15 -0.49
C LYS A 158 0.84 -7.55 -0.17
N PHE A 159 0.52 -7.36 1.11
CA PHE A 159 -0.68 -6.67 1.54
C PHE A 159 -0.51 -5.17 1.40
N LEU A 160 -1.46 -4.57 0.70
CA LEU A 160 -1.61 -3.13 0.56
C LEU A 160 -2.55 -2.63 1.65
N TYR A 161 -2.09 -1.64 2.40
CA TYR A 161 -2.85 -0.98 3.44
C TYR A 161 -3.18 0.46 3.04
N PHE A 162 -4.31 0.98 3.51
CA PHE A 162 -4.72 2.36 3.32
C PHE A 162 -4.99 3.06 4.66
N VAL A 163 -4.49 4.28 4.80
CA VAL A 163 -4.58 5.02 6.06
C VAL A 163 -4.72 6.52 5.81
N VAL A 164 -5.51 7.19 6.65
CA VAL A 164 -5.68 8.65 6.63
C VAL A 164 -5.49 9.22 8.02
N ARG A 165 -4.55 10.13 8.23
CA ARG A 165 -4.31 10.76 9.55
C ARG A 165 -4.00 12.24 9.44
N ASP A 166 -4.36 12.98 10.49
CA ASP A 166 -3.76 14.30 10.76
C ASP A 166 -2.32 14.09 11.20
N ILE A 167 -1.36 14.57 10.41
CA ILE A 167 0.07 14.37 10.67
C ILE A 167 0.60 15.25 11.80
N ARG A 168 -0.18 16.17 12.39
CA ARG A 168 0.22 16.94 13.59
C ARG A 168 0.08 16.13 14.88
N LYS A 169 -0.69 15.05 14.87
CA LYS A 169 -1.05 14.23 16.05
C LYS A 169 -0.30 12.88 16.09
#